data_AF-A0A8J6R083-F1
#
_entry.id   AF-A0A8J6R083-F1
#
_cell.length_a   1.000
_cell.length_b   1.000
_cell.length_c   1.000
_cell.angle_alpha   90.00
_cell.angle_beta   90.00
_cell.angle_gamma   90.00
#
_symmetry.space_group_name_H-M   'P 1'
#
loop_
_entity.id
_entity.type
_entity.pdbx_description
1 polymer ?
#
loop_
_entity_poly.entity_id
_entity_poly.type
_entity_poly.pdbx_seq_one_letter_code
_entity_poly.pdbx_strand_id
1 'polypeptide(L)'
;MSIPLLEVTPKTQNQRVPGFEVPNEDAPQPYRFREPASQSDVQELIWSAYRQIFSEHLILEEYRQLALESQLRNRQLSVREFIRALGKSDVYRREVADTNSNYRLVDITFKRFLGRATYGKDEQIAWSIVIATRGLHGFIDAVVDSDEYQQNFGDSIVPYQRRRMEGRPFNLVTPRYSDYWRIQKSTSGSSSAFAQGRQYQAGDRDLQVIRRGIPASFLNMAQGILVPQMNYQRTTDQARGVAAAYTSGQTASTHDVPPPPTVKRTNVALPYRYIPTQPKV
;
A
#
# COMPACT_ATOMS: atom_id res chain seq x y z
N MET A 1 -8.73 -28.98 -29.75
CA MET A 1 -7.54 -29.86 -29.83
C MET A 1 -8.02 -31.23 -30.27
N SER A 2 -7.22 -31.96 -31.06
CA SER A 2 -7.52 -33.36 -31.38
C SER A 2 -7.31 -34.30 -30.19
N ILE A 3 -6.44 -33.91 -29.24
CA ILE A 3 -6.21 -34.62 -27.98
C ILE A 3 -6.93 -33.87 -26.85
N PRO A 4 -7.83 -34.53 -26.08
CA PRO A 4 -8.46 -33.91 -24.92
C PRO A 4 -7.44 -33.67 -23.80
N LEU A 5 -7.73 -32.70 -22.93
CA LEU A 5 -6.94 -32.50 -21.72
C LEU A 5 -7.10 -33.71 -20.78
N LEU A 6 -6.02 -34.03 -20.05
CA LEU A 6 -6.09 -35.03 -18.99
C LEU A 6 -7.11 -34.60 -17.93
N GLU A 7 -7.93 -35.52 -17.47
CA GLU A 7 -8.86 -35.26 -16.37
C GLU A 7 -8.08 -35.04 -15.07
N VAL A 8 -8.41 -33.96 -14.36
CA VAL A 8 -7.74 -33.57 -13.12
C VAL A 8 -8.74 -33.54 -11.99
N THR A 9 -8.45 -34.25 -10.91
CA THR A 9 -9.28 -34.23 -9.70
C THR A 9 -9.10 -32.88 -8.99
N PRO A 10 -10.14 -32.05 -8.87
CA PRO A 10 -10.01 -30.72 -8.30
C PRO A 10 -9.88 -30.79 -6.78
N LYS A 11 -8.94 -30.02 -6.21
CA LYS A 11 -8.75 -29.96 -4.75
C LYS A 11 -9.72 -28.98 -4.09
N THR A 12 -9.82 -29.08 -2.77
CA THR A 12 -10.54 -28.11 -1.93
C THR A 12 -9.82 -26.76 -1.98
N GLN A 13 -10.53 -25.72 -2.41
CA GLN A 13 -10.05 -24.33 -2.45
C GLN A 13 -11.22 -23.40 -2.09
N ASN A 14 -10.92 -22.26 -1.46
CA ASN A 14 -11.94 -21.36 -0.92
C ASN A 14 -12.93 -20.85 -2.00
N GLN A 15 -12.46 -20.55 -3.22
CA GLN A 15 -13.34 -20.02 -4.26
C GLN A 15 -14.35 -21.04 -4.82
N ARG A 16 -14.23 -22.34 -4.50
CA ARG A 16 -15.15 -23.38 -4.99
C ARG A 16 -16.44 -23.49 -4.17
N VAL A 17 -16.40 -23.06 -2.92
CA VAL A 17 -17.54 -23.12 -2.00
C VAL A 17 -18.31 -21.80 -2.12
N PRO A 18 -19.64 -21.72 -2.06
CA PRO A 18 -20.33 -20.43 -1.95
C PRO A 18 -19.93 -19.70 -0.66
N GLY A 19 -19.72 -18.39 -0.74
CA GLY A 19 -19.41 -17.54 0.41
C GLY A 19 -20.68 -16.82 0.83
N PHE A 20 -20.95 -16.77 2.14
CA PHE A 20 -22.09 -16.05 2.71
C PHE A 20 -21.64 -14.77 3.43
N GLU A 21 -20.42 -14.32 3.16
CA GLU A 21 -19.79 -13.16 3.78
C GLU A 21 -20.32 -11.85 3.19
N VAL A 22 -20.51 -10.85 4.05
CA VAL A 22 -20.79 -9.47 3.64
C VAL A 22 -19.45 -8.79 3.32
N PRO A 23 -19.30 -8.13 2.16
CA PRO A 23 -18.04 -7.47 1.81
C PRO A 23 -17.59 -6.48 2.90
N ASN A 24 -16.36 -6.66 3.36
CA ASN A 24 -15.66 -5.77 4.30
C ASN A 24 -14.52 -5.03 3.58
N GLU A 25 -13.67 -4.33 4.33
CA GLU A 25 -12.51 -3.60 3.80
C GLU A 25 -11.47 -4.51 3.12
N ASP A 26 -11.37 -5.78 3.54
CA ASP A 26 -10.46 -6.77 2.96
C ASP A 26 -10.99 -7.36 1.64
N ALA A 27 -12.26 -7.14 1.31
CA ALA A 27 -12.85 -7.65 0.10
C ALA A 27 -12.20 -6.99 -1.12
N PRO A 28 -11.71 -7.78 -2.11
CA PRO A 28 -11.08 -7.22 -3.29
C PRO A 28 -12.10 -6.37 -4.07
N GLN A 29 -11.77 -5.11 -4.30
CA GLN A 29 -12.57 -4.22 -5.13
C GLN A 29 -12.33 -4.55 -6.61
N PRO A 30 -13.36 -5.04 -7.35
CA PRO A 30 -13.18 -5.37 -8.75
C PRO A 30 -13.10 -4.10 -9.60
N TYR A 31 -12.01 -3.91 -10.34
CA TYR A 31 -11.93 -2.87 -11.36
C TYR A 31 -12.78 -3.28 -12.56
N ARG A 32 -13.87 -2.56 -12.78
CA ARG A 32 -14.82 -2.83 -13.86
C ARG A 32 -14.88 -1.66 -14.82
N PHE A 33 -14.87 -1.95 -16.11
CA PHE A 33 -15.15 -0.95 -17.12
C PHE A 33 -16.67 -0.71 -17.17
N ARG A 34 -17.15 0.31 -16.45
CA ARG A 34 -18.57 0.71 -16.38
C ARG A 34 -18.77 2.05 -17.07
N GLU A 35 -19.86 2.20 -17.80
CA GLU A 35 -20.26 3.47 -18.38
C GLU A 35 -21.08 4.32 -17.39
N PRO A 36 -20.89 5.66 -17.36
CA PRO A 36 -19.80 6.42 -17.98
C PRO A 36 -18.49 6.28 -17.18
N ALA A 37 -17.39 5.91 -17.84
CA ALA A 37 -16.07 5.85 -17.22
C ALA A 37 -15.36 7.20 -17.36
N SER A 38 -14.87 7.76 -16.26
CA SER A 38 -13.97 8.93 -16.33
C SER A 38 -12.59 8.52 -16.84
N GLN A 39 -11.81 9.47 -17.36
CA GLN A 39 -10.45 9.16 -17.82
C GLN A 39 -9.55 8.62 -16.69
N SER A 40 -9.77 9.08 -15.45
CA SER A 40 -9.08 8.55 -14.27
C SER A 40 -9.45 7.09 -14.00
N ASP A 41 -10.73 6.71 -14.09
CA ASP A 41 -11.16 5.33 -13.84
C ASP A 41 -10.54 4.37 -14.86
N VAL A 42 -10.48 4.78 -16.14
CA VAL A 42 -9.83 3.97 -17.18
C VAL A 42 -8.33 3.84 -16.92
N GLN A 43 -7.68 4.90 -16.44
CA GLN A 43 -6.26 4.87 -16.10
C GLN A 43 -5.97 3.95 -14.90
N GLU A 44 -6.82 3.96 -13.87
CA GLU A 44 -6.73 3.05 -12.74
C GLU A 44 -6.97 1.60 -13.16
N LEU A 45 -7.95 1.38 -14.05
CA LEU A 45 -8.22 0.06 -14.62
C LEU A 45 -7.00 -0.48 -15.38
N ILE A 46 -6.40 0.34 -16.26
CA ILE A 46 -5.17 -0.01 -16.97
C ILE A 46 -4.05 -0.35 -15.99
N TRP A 47 -3.86 0.47 -14.96
CA TRP A 47 -2.81 0.25 -13.95
C TRP A 47 -3.04 -1.05 -13.18
N SER A 48 -4.28 -1.33 -12.77
CA SER A 48 -4.65 -2.58 -12.10
C SER A 48 -4.40 -3.81 -12.98
N ALA A 49 -4.69 -3.72 -14.28
CA ALA A 49 -4.44 -4.80 -15.22
C ALA A 49 -2.94 -5.10 -15.40
N TYR A 50 -2.10 -4.07 -15.52
CA TYR A 50 -0.64 -4.25 -15.52
C TYR A 50 -0.13 -4.87 -14.22
N ARG A 51 -0.62 -4.38 -13.07
CA ARG A 51 -0.27 -4.91 -11.74
C ARG A 51 -0.63 -6.38 -11.61
N GLN A 52 -1.79 -6.78 -12.12
CA GLN A 52 -2.25 -8.16 -12.07
C GLN A 52 -1.44 -9.08 -13.02
N ILE A 53 -1.21 -8.66 -14.27
CA ILE A 53 -0.63 -9.53 -15.31
C ILE A 53 0.90 -9.54 -15.31
N PHE A 54 1.56 -8.42 -15.00
CA PHE A 54 3.04 -8.35 -14.98
C PHE A 54 3.64 -8.33 -13.57
N SER A 55 2.87 -7.98 -12.55
CA SER A 55 3.35 -7.62 -11.20
C SER A 55 3.97 -6.20 -11.15
N GLU A 56 4.02 -5.62 -9.96
CA GLU A 56 4.37 -4.21 -9.74
C GLU A 56 5.75 -3.80 -10.27
N HIS A 57 6.75 -4.68 -10.16
CA HIS A 57 8.13 -4.39 -10.57
C HIS A 57 8.35 -4.34 -12.09
N LEU A 58 7.38 -4.80 -12.88
CA LEU A 58 7.43 -4.80 -14.35
C LEU A 58 6.58 -3.67 -14.96
N ILE A 59 6.01 -2.78 -14.14
CA ILE A 59 5.29 -1.58 -14.63
C ILE A 59 6.31 -0.47 -14.90
N LEU A 60 7.18 -0.71 -15.88
CA LEU A 60 8.19 0.25 -16.36
C LEU A 60 7.67 0.97 -17.59
N GLU A 61 8.16 2.18 -17.85
CA GLU A 61 7.76 2.97 -19.03
C GLU A 61 8.02 2.20 -20.35
N GLU A 62 9.14 1.49 -20.44
CA GLU A 62 9.50 0.66 -21.61
C GLU A 62 8.52 -0.50 -21.84
N TYR A 63 7.91 -1.03 -20.78
CA TYR A 63 7.04 -2.20 -20.85
C TYR A 63 5.56 -1.84 -21.08
N ARG A 64 5.22 -0.55 -21.12
CA ARG A 64 3.86 -0.09 -21.40
C ARG A 64 3.47 -0.31 -22.86
N GLN A 65 2.29 -0.89 -23.05
CA GLN A 65 1.70 -1.18 -24.35
C GLN A 65 0.74 -0.06 -24.76
N LEU A 66 1.30 1.08 -25.17
CA LEU A 66 0.55 2.31 -25.51
C LEU A 66 -0.57 2.07 -26.53
N ALA A 67 -0.32 1.25 -27.56
CA ALA A 67 -1.32 0.92 -28.57
C ALA A 67 -2.54 0.21 -27.97
N LEU A 68 -2.33 -0.75 -27.06
CA LEU A 68 -3.41 -1.48 -26.38
C LEU A 68 -4.18 -0.57 -25.43
N GLU A 69 -3.49 0.35 -24.75
CA GLU A 69 -4.13 1.33 -23.87
C GLU A 69 -5.05 2.28 -24.65
N SER A 70 -4.59 2.78 -25.80
CA SER A 70 -5.42 3.61 -26.67
C SER A 70 -6.64 2.86 -27.21
N GLN A 71 -6.48 1.59 -27.61
CA GLN A 71 -7.59 0.75 -28.07
C GLN A 71 -8.63 0.52 -26.96
N LEU A 72 -8.19 0.28 -25.72
CA LEU A 72 -9.08 0.13 -24.57
C LEU A 72 -9.82 1.45 -24.24
N ARG A 73 -9.10 2.59 -24.25
CA ARG A 73 -9.70 3.92 -24.04
C ARG A 73 -10.76 4.25 -25.10
N ASN A 74 -10.49 3.86 -26.35
CA ASN A 74 -11.41 4.03 -27.48
C ASN A 74 -12.48 2.92 -27.56
N ARG A 75 -12.54 2.00 -26.60
CA ARG A 75 -13.51 0.89 -26.54
C ARG A 75 -13.47 -0.06 -27.75
N GLN A 76 -12.32 -0.13 -28.44
CA GLN A 76 -12.10 -1.10 -29.50
C GLN A 76 -11.84 -2.51 -28.94
N LEU A 77 -11.31 -2.59 -27.71
CA LEU A 77 -11.08 -3.82 -26.98
C LEU A 77 -11.93 -3.86 -25.71
N SER A 78 -12.41 -5.05 -25.36
CA SER A 78 -12.94 -5.33 -24.02
C SER A 78 -11.79 -5.49 -23.01
N VAL A 79 -12.12 -5.49 -21.72
CA VAL A 79 -11.10 -5.74 -20.68
C VAL A 79 -10.54 -7.15 -20.82
N ARG A 80 -11.38 -8.14 -21.17
CA ARG A 80 -10.92 -9.50 -21.47
C ARG A 80 -9.91 -9.53 -22.60
N GLU A 81 -10.20 -8.86 -23.71
CA GLU A 81 -9.29 -8.82 -24.86
C GLU A 81 -8.01 -8.03 -24.57
N PHE A 82 -8.10 -6.99 -23.74
CA PHE A 82 -6.92 -6.28 -23.24
C PHE A 82 -6.03 -7.19 -22.39
N ILE A 83 -6.60 -7.96 -21.46
CA ILE A 83 -5.86 -8.94 -20.64
C ILE A 83 -5.24 -10.04 -21.51
N ARG A 84 -5.98 -10.55 -22.51
CA ARG A 84 -5.47 -11.50 -23.51
C ARG A 84 -4.26 -10.90 -24.23
N ALA A 85 -4.35 -9.66 -24.70
CA ALA A 85 -3.27 -8.97 -25.40
C ALA A 85 -2.04 -8.75 -24.51
N LEU A 86 -2.23 -8.38 -23.23
CA LEU A 86 -1.12 -8.28 -22.27
C LEU A 86 -0.40 -9.61 -22.06
N GLY A 87 -1.14 -10.72 -21.95
CA GLY A 87 -0.56 -12.07 -21.87
C GLY A 87 0.20 -12.50 -23.12
N LYS A 88 -0.15 -11.94 -24.28
CA LYS A 88 0.51 -12.19 -25.57
C LYS A 88 1.65 -11.19 -25.87
N SER A 89 1.89 -10.21 -25.01
CA SER A 89 2.95 -9.23 -25.21
C SER A 89 4.35 -9.86 -25.13
N ASP A 90 5.32 -9.24 -25.81
CA ASP A 90 6.73 -9.65 -25.71
C ASP A 90 7.26 -9.52 -24.27
N VAL A 91 6.72 -8.58 -23.49
CA VAL A 91 7.07 -8.40 -22.06
C VAL A 91 6.69 -9.65 -21.28
N TYR A 92 5.46 -10.16 -21.44
CA TYR A 92 5.04 -11.39 -20.77
C TYR A 92 5.90 -12.57 -21.18
N ARG A 93 6.21 -12.70 -22.48
CA ARG A 93 7.07 -13.77 -22.98
C ARG A 93 8.46 -13.72 -22.35
N ARG A 94 9.16 -12.60 -22.46
CA ARG A 94 10.56 -12.47 -22.01
C ARG A 94 10.70 -12.55 -20.49
N GLU A 95 9.84 -11.84 -19.77
CA GLU A 95 10.00 -11.70 -18.32
C GLU A 95 9.39 -12.86 -17.55
N VAL A 96 8.31 -13.46 -18.05
CA VAL A 96 7.56 -14.52 -17.35
C VAL A 96 7.73 -15.87 -18.02
N ALA A 97 7.51 -16.00 -19.33
CA ALA A 97 7.53 -17.31 -19.98
C ALA A 97 8.96 -17.89 -20.09
N ASP A 98 9.90 -17.10 -20.61
CA ASP A 98 11.27 -17.57 -20.92
C ASP A 98 12.08 -17.89 -19.65
N THR A 99 11.70 -17.30 -18.51
CA THR A 99 12.37 -17.49 -17.20
C THR A 99 11.74 -18.56 -16.32
N ASN A 100 10.80 -19.36 -16.86
CA ASN A 100 10.11 -20.41 -16.11
C ASN A 100 9.94 -21.69 -16.94
N SER A 101 9.76 -22.82 -16.25
CA SER A 101 9.34 -24.05 -16.92
C SER A 101 7.86 -24.01 -17.24
N ASN A 102 7.40 -24.78 -18.24
CA ASN A 102 5.99 -24.83 -18.63
C ASN A 102 5.06 -25.13 -17.43
N TYR A 103 5.46 -26.05 -16.54
CA TYR A 103 4.67 -26.38 -15.34
C TYR A 103 4.48 -25.18 -14.41
N ARG A 104 5.55 -24.42 -14.16
CA ARG A 104 5.48 -23.22 -13.30
C ARG A 104 4.76 -22.08 -14.00
N LEU A 105 4.96 -21.94 -15.30
CA LEU A 105 4.27 -20.94 -16.12
C LEU A 105 2.75 -21.11 -16.01
N VAL A 106 2.24 -22.34 -16.10
CA VAL A 106 0.82 -22.64 -15.87
C VAL A 106 0.35 -22.09 -14.53
N ASP A 107 1.06 -22.38 -13.44
CA ASP A 107 0.67 -21.92 -12.11
C ASP A 107 0.70 -20.39 -11.96
N ILE A 108 1.69 -19.72 -12.56
CA ILE A 108 1.75 -18.25 -12.60
C ILE A 108 0.58 -17.69 -13.41
N THR A 109 0.31 -18.23 -14.59
CA THR A 109 -0.80 -17.77 -15.44
C THR A 109 -2.15 -17.98 -14.75
N PHE A 110 -2.37 -19.10 -14.06
CA PHE A 110 -3.61 -19.35 -13.33
C PHE A 110 -3.82 -18.33 -12.21
N LYS A 111 -2.76 -18.01 -11.47
CA LYS A 111 -2.81 -16.99 -10.41
C LYS A 111 -3.13 -15.61 -10.94
N ARG A 112 -2.55 -15.24 -12.09
CA ARG A 112 -2.70 -13.90 -12.70
C ARG A 112 -4.00 -13.73 -13.48
N PHE A 113 -4.41 -14.73 -14.26
CA PHE A 113 -5.59 -14.67 -15.14
C PHE A 113 -6.86 -15.21 -14.48
N LEU A 114 -6.78 -16.34 -13.77
CA LEU A 114 -7.94 -16.95 -13.13
C LEU A 114 -8.09 -16.55 -11.66
N GLY A 115 -7.11 -15.82 -11.10
CA GLY A 115 -7.16 -15.38 -9.71
C GLY A 115 -7.12 -16.53 -8.71
N ARG A 116 -6.60 -17.71 -9.08
CA ARG A 116 -6.47 -18.89 -8.22
C ARG A 116 -5.15 -19.61 -8.43
N ALA A 117 -4.72 -20.38 -7.43
CA ALA A 117 -3.63 -21.34 -7.63
C ALA A 117 -4.13 -22.59 -8.36
N THR A 118 -3.21 -23.30 -9.02
CA THR A 118 -3.47 -24.64 -9.54
C THR A 118 -3.88 -25.60 -8.41
N TYR A 119 -4.75 -26.57 -8.70
CA TYR A 119 -5.17 -27.60 -7.75
C TYR A 119 -4.03 -28.54 -7.38
N GLY A 120 -3.03 -28.69 -8.23
CA GLY A 120 -1.86 -29.49 -7.97
C GLY A 120 -0.94 -29.64 -9.17
N LYS A 121 0.01 -30.57 -9.07
CA LYS A 121 0.95 -30.88 -10.16
C LYS A 121 0.24 -31.49 -11.36
N ASP A 122 -0.83 -32.25 -11.14
CA ASP A 122 -1.57 -32.90 -12.22
C ASP A 122 -2.22 -31.86 -13.16
N GLU A 123 -2.77 -30.77 -12.61
CA GLU A 123 -3.28 -29.64 -13.41
C GLU A 123 -2.13 -28.94 -14.16
N GLN A 124 -0.98 -28.76 -13.53
CA GLN A 124 0.19 -28.17 -14.18
C GLN A 124 0.69 -29.01 -15.36
N ILE A 125 0.66 -30.34 -15.23
CA ILE A 125 1.08 -31.28 -16.29
C ILE A 125 0.02 -31.30 -17.41
N ALA A 126 -1.27 -31.35 -17.07
CA ALA A 126 -2.34 -31.34 -18.05
C ALA A 126 -2.33 -30.07 -18.91
N TRP A 127 -2.01 -28.91 -18.33
CA TRP A 127 -1.96 -27.65 -19.07
C TRP A 127 -0.60 -27.36 -19.73
N SER A 128 0.50 -27.96 -19.25
CA SER A 128 1.82 -27.73 -19.85
C SER A 128 1.92 -28.27 -21.28
N ILE A 129 1.17 -29.34 -21.61
CA ILE A 129 1.09 -29.86 -22.99
C ILE A 129 0.38 -28.89 -23.94
N VAL A 130 -0.55 -28.06 -23.45
CA VAL A 130 -1.19 -27.02 -24.27
C VAL A 130 -0.16 -26.00 -24.73
N ILE A 131 0.73 -25.60 -23.81
CA ILE A 131 1.84 -24.69 -24.12
C ILE A 131 2.77 -25.33 -25.16
N ALA A 132 3.10 -26.62 -24.99
CA ALA A 132 4.00 -27.31 -25.90
C ALA A 132 3.40 -27.52 -27.31
N THR A 133 2.08 -27.70 -27.42
CA THR A 133 1.42 -27.99 -28.70
C THR A 133 0.93 -26.75 -29.44
N ARG A 134 0.48 -25.71 -28.74
CA ARG A 134 -0.09 -24.48 -29.32
C ARG A 134 0.77 -23.23 -29.10
N GLY A 135 1.88 -23.37 -28.38
CA GLY A 135 2.71 -22.25 -27.95
C GLY A 135 2.05 -21.41 -26.85
N LEU A 136 2.76 -20.36 -26.44
CA LEU A 136 2.32 -19.44 -25.38
C LEU A 136 1.00 -18.75 -25.73
N HIS A 137 0.87 -18.21 -26.95
CA HIS A 137 -0.33 -17.46 -27.34
C HIS A 137 -1.60 -18.33 -27.30
N GLY A 138 -1.53 -19.56 -27.82
CA GLY A 138 -2.65 -20.48 -27.80
C GLY A 138 -3.00 -21.00 -26.41
N PHE A 139 -2.03 -21.03 -25.48
CA PHE A 139 -2.29 -21.30 -24.08
C PHE A 139 -3.04 -20.14 -23.40
N ILE A 140 -2.61 -18.89 -23.61
CA ILE A 140 -3.30 -17.72 -23.07
C ILE A 140 -4.74 -17.65 -23.60
N ASP A 141 -4.95 -17.92 -24.89
CA ASP A 141 -6.30 -18.02 -25.47
C ASP A 141 -7.14 -19.09 -24.75
N ALA A 142 -6.59 -20.29 -24.58
CA ALA A 142 -7.31 -21.38 -23.91
C ALA A 142 -7.67 -21.05 -22.44
N VAL A 143 -6.87 -20.25 -21.75
CA VAL A 143 -7.16 -19.82 -20.37
C VAL A 143 -8.23 -18.72 -20.34
N VAL A 144 -8.12 -17.72 -21.21
CA VAL A 144 -9.07 -16.58 -21.26
C VAL A 144 -10.43 -17.01 -21.80
N ASP A 145 -10.47 -17.95 -22.74
CA ASP A 145 -11.71 -18.49 -23.32
C ASP A 145 -12.34 -19.60 -22.43
N SER A 146 -11.78 -19.87 -21.26
CA SER A 146 -12.35 -20.87 -20.34
C SER A 146 -13.65 -20.38 -19.70
N ASP A 147 -14.57 -21.32 -19.46
CA ASP A 147 -15.83 -21.05 -18.77
C ASP A 147 -15.58 -20.45 -17.37
N GLU A 148 -14.50 -20.86 -16.71
CA GLU A 148 -14.11 -20.31 -15.42
C GLU A 148 -13.79 -18.83 -15.51
N TYR A 149 -13.04 -18.39 -16.53
CA TYR A 149 -12.75 -16.96 -16.72
C TYR A 149 -14.05 -16.19 -17.00
N GLN A 150 -14.88 -16.69 -17.92
CA GLN A 150 -16.11 -16.03 -18.33
C GLN A 150 -17.13 -15.89 -17.18
N GLN A 151 -17.30 -16.93 -16.35
CA GLN A 151 -18.23 -16.89 -15.22
C GLN A 151 -17.80 -15.93 -14.09
N ASN A 152 -16.49 -15.72 -13.91
CA ASN A 152 -15.98 -14.91 -12.80
C ASN A 152 -15.72 -13.45 -13.17
N PHE A 153 -15.14 -13.21 -14.34
CA PHE A 153 -14.71 -11.87 -14.77
C PHE A 153 -15.51 -11.35 -15.96
N GLY A 154 -15.98 -12.24 -16.83
CA GLY A 154 -16.64 -11.85 -18.08
C GLY A 154 -15.75 -10.96 -18.94
N ASP A 155 -16.34 -9.97 -19.59
CA ASP A 155 -15.65 -9.12 -20.57
C ASP A 155 -15.14 -7.77 -20.04
N SER A 156 -15.62 -7.36 -18.87
CA SER A 156 -15.46 -5.99 -18.36
C SER A 156 -14.70 -5.88 -17.04
N ILE A 157 -14.36 -7.00 -16.40
CA ILE A 157 -13.72 -7.02 -15.07
C ILE A 157 -12.24 -7.42 -15.22
N VAL A 158 -11.35 -6.66 -14.60
CA VAL A 158 -9.93 -7.04 -14.50
C VAL A 158 -9.80 -8.22 -13.53
N PRO A 159 -9.06 -9.28 -13.87
CA PRO A 159 -8.82 -10.39 -12.97
C PRO A 159 -8.21 -9.93 -11.64
N TYR A 160 -8.62 -10.59 -10.57
CA TYR A 160 -8.09 -10.33 -9.23
C TYR A 160 -8.00 -11.65 -8.46
N GLN A 161 -7.20 -11.66 -7.39
CA GLN A 161 -7.09 -12.83 -6.53
C GLN A 161 -8.42 -13.10 -5.83
N ARG A 162 -9.07 -14.22 -6.17
CA ARG A 162 -10.38 -14.58 -5.64
C ARG A 162 -10.25 -15.15 -4.24
N ARG A 163 -11.11 -14.67 -3.33
CA ARG A 163 -11.26 -15.17 -1.95
C ARG A 163 -9.95 -15.33 -1.18
N ARG A 164 -9.18 -14.25 -1.17
CA ARG A 164 -8.01 -14.11 -0.32
C ARG A 164 -8.48 -13.76 1.09
N MET A 165 -8.56 -14.77 1.96
CA MET A 165 -8.73 -14.56 3.40
C MET A 165 -7.36 -14.20 4.00
N GLU A 166 -6.74 -15.11 4.77
CA GLU A 166 -5.42 -14.90 5.40
C GLU A 166 -4.22 -15.24 4.48
N GLY A 167 -4.49 -15.52 3.20
CA GLY A 167 -3.46 -15.96 2.25
C GLY A 167 -2.47 -14.85 1.89
N ARG A 168 -1.20 -15.23 1.69
CA ARG A 168 -0.21 -14.33 1.09
C ARG A 168 -0.64 -13.93 -0.34
N PRO A 169 -0.43 -12.66 -0.76
CA PRO A 169 -0.74 -12.26 -2.14
C PRO A 169 0.08 -13.07 -3.14
N PHE A 170 -0.51 -13.41 -4.30
CA PHE A 170 0.18 -14.27 -5.27
C PHE A 170 1.50 -13.70 -5.77
N ASN A 171 1.60 -12.38 -5.97
CA ASN A 171 2.85 -11.75 -6.43
C ASN A 171 4.03 -11.97 -5.46
N LEU A 172 3.77 -12.20 -4.16
CA LEU A 172 4.82 -12.52 -3.18
C LEU A 172 5.14 -14.01 -3.12
N VAL A 173 4.17 -14.87 -3.44
CA VAL A 173 4.33 -16.34 -3.42
C VAL A 173 4.99 -16.84 -4.70
N THR A 174 4.71 -16.18 -5.83
CA THR A 174 5.27 -16.52 -7.14
C THR A 174 6.09 -15.35 -7.68
N PRO A 175 7.36 -15.22 -7.24
CA PRO A 175 8.29 -14.27 -7.84
C PRO A 175 8.55 -14.61 -9.31
N ARG A 176 9.15 -13.65 -10.05
CA ARG A 176 9.39 -13.72 -11.51
C ARG A 176 9.92 -15.08 -11.96
N TYR A 177 10.95 -15.62 -11.29
CA TYR A 177 11.52 -16.93 -11.58
C TYR A 177 11.73 -17.73 -10.28
N SER A 178 11.85 -19.06 -10.40
CA SER A 178 12.10 -19.96 -9.27
C SER A 178 13.58 -20.10 -8.91
N ASP A 179 13.86 -20.86 -7.86
CA ASP A 179 15.21 -21.17 -7.39
C ASP A 179 16.11 -21.77 -8.48
N TYR A 180 15.54 -22.59 -9.37
CA TYR A 180 16.29 -23.19 -10.47
C TYR A 180 16.95 -22.13 -11.37
N TRP A 181 16.14 -21.22 -11.89
CA TRP A 181 16.60 -20.12 -12.75
C TRP A 181 17.44 -19.10 -11.98
N ARG A 182 17.14 -18.89 -10.70
CA ARG A 182 17.95 -18.04 -9.81
C ARG A 182 19.37 -18.57 -9.69
N ILE A 183 19.50 -19.86 -9.40
CA ILE A 183 20.80 -20.53 -9.26
C ILE A 183 21.56 -20.48 -10.58
N GLN A 184 20.90 -20.83 -11.69
CA GLN A 184 21.53 -20.80 -13.02
C GLN A 184 22.07 -19.42 -13.39
N LYS A 185 21.31 -18.34 -13.12
CA LYS A 185 21.76 -16.96 -13.33
C LYS A 185 22.86 -16.54 -12.37
N SER A 186 22.80 -16.97 -11.10
CA SER A 186 23.85 -16.70 -10.13
C SER A 186 25.15 -17.45 -10.41
N THR A 187 25.10 -18.60 -11.07
CA THR A 187 26.31 -19.34 -11.45
C THR A 187 27.02 -18.67 -12.64
N SER A 188 26.28 -18.01 -13.53
CA SER A 188 26.85 -17.27 -14.67
C SER A 188 27.44 -15.90 -14.31
N GLY A 189 27.11 -15.35 -13.14
CA GLY A 189 27.73 -14.12 -12.62
C GLY A 189 28.49 -14.46 -11.36
N SER A 190 29.83 -14.39 -11.39
CA SER A 190 30.67 -14.48 -10.19
C SER A 190 30.02 -13.76 -9.02
N SER A 191 30.10 -14.40 -7.85
CA SER A 191 29.61 -13.98 -6.53
C SER A 191 28.19 -14.40 -6.20
N SER A 192 28.10 -15.50 -5.43
CA SER A 192 27.42 -15.42 -4.14
C SER A 192 27.97 -14.18 -3.42
N ALA A 193 27.39 -13.01 -3.69
CA ALA A 193 27.53 -11.86 -2.82
C ALA A 193 26.73 -12.18 -1.56
N PHE A 194 27.28 -13.08 -0.74
CA PHE A 194 27.15 -12.95 0.70
C PHE A 194 27.81 -11.62 1.02
N ALA A 195 27.07 -10.52 0.83
CA ALA A 195 27.23 -9.40 1.71
C ALA A 195 26.86 -9.95 3.09
N GLN A 196 27.81 -10.60 3.75
CA GLN A 196 27.96 -10.44 5.18
C GLN A 196 28.14 -8.94 5.35
N GLY A 197 27.02 -8.21 5.42
CA GLY A 197 27.02 -6.95 6.12
C GLY A 197 27.66 -7.32 7.44
N ARG A 198 28.85 -6.76 7.73
CA ARG A 198 29.49 -6.96 9.02
C ARG A 198 28.49 -6.44 10.03
N GLN A 199 27.69 -7.34 10.59
CA GLN A 199 26.90 -7.04 11.76
C GLN A 199 27.94 -6.92 12.85
N TYR A 200 28.29 -5.68 13.19
CA TYR A 200 28.87 -5.41 14.48
C TYR A 200 27.82 -5.86 15.49
N GLN A 201 27.95 -7.08 15.99
CA GLN A 201 27.26 -7.49 17.20
C GLN A 201 27.84 -6.61 18.31
N ALA A 202 27.23 -5.45 18.50
CA ALA A 202 27.22 -4.91 19.83
C ALA A 202 26.47 -5.95 20.66
N GLY A 203 27.20 -6.70 21.49
CA GLY A 203 26.62 -7.71 22.38
C GLY A 203 25.46 -7.13 23.18
N ASP A 204 24.59 -7.99 23.73
CA ASP A 204 23.33 -7.64 24.40
C ASP A 204 23.41 -6.31 25.13
N ARG A 205 23.06 -5.23 24.42
CA ARG A 205 23.03 -3.92 25.02
C ARG A 205 21.75 -3.90 25.80
N ASP A 206 21.85 -3.71 27.12
CA ASP A 206 20.67 -3.51 27.95
C ASP A 206 19.90 -2.30 27.39
N LEU A 207 18.80 -2.59 26.67
CA LEU A 207 18.00 -1.61 25.97
C LEU A 207 17.44 -0.58 26.96
N GLN A 208 17.34 -0.93 28.24
CA GLN A 208 16.92 -0.01 29.29
C GLN A 208 17.99 1.06 29.57
N VAL A 209 19.28 0.70 29.58
CA VAL A 209 20.39 1.63 29.78
C VAL A 209 20.49 2.60 28.60
N ILE A 210 20.35 2.11 27.37
CA ILE A 210 20.34 2.97 26.18
C ILE A 210 19.15 3.93 26.22
N ARG A 211 17.95 3.44 26.53
CA ARG A 211 16.73 4.27 26.62
C ARG A 211 16.85 5.39 27.67
N ARG A 212 17.58 5.15 28.77
CA ARG A 212 17.87 6.17 29.81
C ARG A 212 18.85 7.24 29.33
N GLY A 213 19.69 6.95 28.35
CA GLY A 213 20.68 7.89 27.79
C GLY A 213 20.19 8.71 26.60
N ILE A 214 19.03 8.37 25.99
CA ILE A 214 18.48 9.09 24.84
C ILE A 214 17.79 10.38 25.32
N PRO A 215 18.25 11.58 24.92
CA PRO A 215 17.63 12.85 25.35
C PRO A 215 16.13 12.97 25.05
N ALA A 216 15.66 12.31 23.99
CA ALA A 216 14.25 12.31 23.60
C ALA A 216 13.33 11.56 24.59
N SER A 217 13.84 10.62 25.39
CA SER A 217 13.00 9.95 26.41
C SER A 217 12.67 10.89 27.59
N PHE A 218 13.52 11.89 27.84
CA PHE A 218 13.25 12.94 28.83
C PHE A 218 12.14 13.89 28.39
N LEU A 219 11.89 14.06 27.08
CA LEU A 219 10.76 14.88 26.60
C LEU A 219 9.40 14.25 26.95
N ASN A 220 9.26 12.93 26.86
CA ASN A 220 8.04 12.24 27.29
C ASN A 220 7.82 12.34 28.80
N MET A 221 8.91 12.28 29.60
CA MET A 221 8.84 12.52 31.03
C MET A 221 8.45 13.97 31.33
N ALA A 222 9.05 14.94 30.64
CA ALA A 222 8.75 16.36 30.80
C ALA A 222 7.30 16.71 30.43
N GLN A 223 6.72 16.05 29.42
CA GLN A 223 5.30 16.19 29.07
C GLN A 223 4.37 15.66 30.17
N GLY A 224 4.78 14.60 30.88
CA GLY A 224 4.02 14.01 31.99
C GLY A 224 4.17 14.77 33.32
N ILE A 225 5.16 15.65 33.45
CA ILE A 225 5.28 16.56 34.60
C ILE A 225 4.21 17.64 34.43
N LEU A 226 3.09 17.45 35.09
CA LEU A 226 2.14 18.53 35.36
C LEU A 226 2.89 19.61 36.13
N VAL A 227 3.37 20.65 35.43
CA VAL A 227 3.77 21.88 36.10
C VAL A 227 2.55 22.34 36.91
N PRO A 228 2.67 22.56 38.23
CA PRO A 228 1.57 23.12 38.99
C PRO A 228 1.23 24.44 38.31
N GLN A 229 0.09 24.48 37.62
CA GLN A 229 -0.38 25.74 37.07
C GLN A 229 -0.55 26.65 38.27
N MET A 230 0.29 27.68 38.36
CA MET A 230 0.08 28.78 39.29
C MET A 230 -1.28 29.35 38.91
N ASN A 231 -2.33 28.95 39.61
CA ASN A 231 -3.67 29.48 39.45
C ASN A 231 -3.64 30.90 40.02
N TYR A 232 -3.07 31.84 39.25
CA TYR A 232 -2.91 33.24 39.66
C TYR A 232 -4.23 33.82 40.17
N GLN A 233 -5.35 33.43 39.56
CA GLN A 233 -6.70 33.78 40.01
C GLN A 233 -6.99 33.31 41.44
N ARG A 234 -6.67 32.06 41.79
CA ARG A 234 -6.89 31.53 43.14
C ARG A 234 -5.99 32.21 44.17
N THR A 235 -4.73 32.47 43.83
CA THR A 235 -3.80 33.19 44.70
C THR A 235 -4.22 34.65 44.88
N THR A 236 -4.69 35.32 43.81
CA THR A 236 -5.20 36.69 43.92
C THR A 236 -6.51 36.77 44.70
N ASP A 237 -7.41 35.80 44.54
CA ASP A 237 -8.68 35.77 45.27
C ASP A 237 -8.47 35.49 46.75
N GLN A 238 -7.53 34.59 47.10
CA GLN A 238 -7.13 34.39 48.50
C GLN A 238 -6.48 35.65 49.08
N ALA A 239 -5.54 36.29 48.36
CA ALA A 239 -4.90 37.52 48.83
C ALA A 239 -5.91 38.66 49.02
N ARG A 240 -6.89 38.81 48.12
CA ARG A 240 -7.98 39.78 48.24
C ARG A 240 -8.93 39.46 49.39
N GLY A 241 -9.30 38.19 49.57
CA GLY A 241 -10.15 37.75 50.67
C GLY A 241 -9.50 37.99 52.03
N VAL A 242 -8.20 37.69 52.15
CA VAL A 242 -7.41 37.96 53.35
C VAL A 242 -7.29 39.48 53.59
N ALA A 243 -6.98 40.28 52.57
CA ALA A 243 -6.93 41.74 52.69
C ALA A 243 -8.28 42.36 53.07
N ALA A 244 -9.39 41.82 52.58
CA ALA A 244 -10.73 42.27 52.95
C ALA A 244 -11.13 41.88 54.39
N ALA A 245 -10.59 40.77 54.91
CA ALA A 245 -10.80 40.32 56.28
C ALA A 245 -9.95 41.12 57.29
N TYR A 246 -8.87 41.77 56.85
CA TYR A 246 -8.12 42.72 57.67
C TYR A 246 -8.83 44.08 57.68
N THR A 247 -9.80 44.24 58.58
CA THR A 247 -10.26 45.58 58.98
C THR A 247 -9.13 46.26 59.75
N SER A 248 -8.35 47.10 59.06
CA SER A 248 -7.39 47.99 59.71
C SER A 248 -8.16 48.89 60.69
N GLY A 249 -7.94 48.72 62.00
CA GLY A 249 -8.42 49.66 63.01
C GLY A 249 -7.84 51.04 62.71
N GLN A 250 -8.67 51.93 62.20
CA GLN A 250 -8.27 53.29 61.88
C GLN A 250 -8.04 54.06 63.19
N THR A 251 -6.80 54.17 63.63
CA THR A 251 -6.39 55.30 64.47
C THR A 251 -6.16 56.48 63.53
N ALA A 252 -7.10 57.42 63.55
CA ALA A 252 -7.02 58.66 62.82
C ALA A 252 -5.80 59.47 63.30
N SER A 253 -4.81 59.66 62.43
CA SER A 253 -3.95 60.83 62.47
C SER A 253 -3.90 61.43 61.07
N THR A 254 -4.50 62.62 60.97
CA THR A 254 -4.48 63.47 59.79
C THR A 254 -3.06 63.96 59.55
N HIS A 255 -2.42 63.45 58.50
CA HIS A 255 -1.25 64.07 57.90
C HIS A 255 -1.56 64.24 56.41
N ASP A 256 -1.72 65.49 55.99
CA ASP A 256 -1.88 65.86 54.58
C ASP A 256 -0.59 65.53 53.82
N VAL A 257 -0.59 64.36 53.17
CA VAL A 257 0.45 63.99 52.20
C VAL A 257 -0.02 64.47 50.82
N PRO A 258 0.73 65.32 50.11
CA PRO A 258 0.35 65.76 48.77
C PRO A 258 0.34 64.56 47.80
N PRO A 259 -0.54 64.56 46.79
CA PRO A 259 -0.69 63.43 45.87
C PRO A 259 0.60 63.20 45.06
N PRO A 260 1.01 61.94 44.83
CA PRO A 260 2.17 61.64 44.00
C PRO A 260 1.94 62.08 42.54
N PRO A 261 2.98 62.55 41.84
CA PRO A 261 2.84 63.00 40.46
C PRO A 261 2.42 61.85 39.54
N THR A 262 1.38 62.10 38.73
CA THR A 262 0.87 61.14 37.75
C THR A 262 1.82 61.05 36.56
N VAL A 263 2.62 59.98 36.50
CA VAL A 263 3.46 59.67 35.33
C VAL A 263 2.58 58.96 34.28
N LYS A 264 2.24 59.67 33.19
CA LYS A 264 1.55 59.05 32.04
C LYS A 264 2.53 58.13 31.30
N ARG A 265 2.11 56.90 30.99
CA ARG A 265 2.90 55.95 30.21
C ARG A 265 3.09 56.48 28.78
N THR A 266 4.33 56.65 28.36
CA THR A 266 4.67 56.94 26.96
C THR A 266 4.49 55.67 26.14
N ASN A 267 3.69 55.73 25.07
CA ASN A 267 3.48 54.60 24.17
C ASN A 267 4.76 54.40 23.33
N VAL A 268 5.52 53.35 23.61
CA VAL A 268 6.72 52.99 22.83
C VAL A 268 6.33 51.94 21.79
N ALA A 269 6.61 52.21 20.52
CA ALA A 269 6.39 51.25 19.44
C ALA A 269 7.31 50.03 19.62
N LEU A 270 6.75 48.83 19.61
CA LEU A 270 7.52 47.59 19.62
C LEU A 270 8.32 47.47 18.32
N PRO A 271 9.63 47.17 18.36
CA PRO A 271 10.51 47.35 17.21
C PRO A 271 10.28 46.37 16.04
N TYR A 272 9.43 45.35 16.17
CA TYR A 272 9.15 44.43 15.07
C TYR A 272 7.70 43.93 15.07
N ARG A 273 6.90 44.40 14.12
CA ARG A 273 5.57 43.85 13.78
C ARG A 273 5.57 43.48 12.30
N TYR A 274 5.98 42.26 11.98
CA TYR A 274 6.12 41.74 10.61
C TYR A 274 4.81 41.20 10.00
N ILE A 275 3.65 41.60 10.53
CA ILE A 275 2.36 41.17 9.99
C ILE A 275 1.63 42.40 9.45
N PRO A 276 1.57 42.60 8.11
CA PRO A 276 0.80 43.68 7.53
C PRO A 276 -0.69 43.44 7.82
N THR A 277 -1.36 44.47 8.33
CA THR A 277 -2.76 44.43 8.80
C THR A 277 -3.79 44.47 7.66
N GLN A 278 -3.36 44.47 6.39
CA GLN A 278 -4.26 44.43 5.24
C GLN A 278 -3.72 43.45 4.19
N PRO A 279 -4.33 42.26 4.02
CA PRO A 279 -4.09 41.46 2.82
C PRO A 279 -4.74 42.18 1.64
N LYS A 280 -3.96 42.50 0.61
CA LYS A 280 -4.52 42.97 -0.68
C LYS A 280 -5.29 41.81 -1.31
N VAL A 281 -6.55 42.06 -1.64
CA VAL A 281 -7.39 41.24 -2.53
C VAL A 281 -6.85 41.35 -3.95
#